data_AF-A0A940PJU5-F1
#
_entry.id   AF-A0A940PJU5-F1
#
_cell.length_a   1.000
_cell.length_b   1.000
_cell.length_c   1.000
_cell.angle_alpha   90.00
_cell.angle_beta   90.00
_cell.angle_gamma   90.00
#
_symmetry.space_group_name_H-M   'P 1'
#
loop_
_entity.id
_entity.type
_entity.pdbx_description
1 polymer ?
#
loop_
_entity_poly.entity_id
_entity_poly.type
_entity_poly.pdbx_seq_one_letter_code
_entity_poly.pdbx_strand_id
1 'polypeptide(L)' 'MKIYVVISLWEDQMDNVFVSNDEEKVLSLTTSDFEECDALFVEVWEDGAKIDDYRLQ' A
#
# COMPACT_ATOMS: atom_id res chain seq x y z
N MET A 1 3.07 17.02 -1.44
CA MET A 1 2.76 16.08 -2.55
C MET A 1 2.58 14.72 -1.92
N LYS A 2 1.44 14.06 -2.14
CA LYS A 2 1.17 12.75 -1.52
C LYS A 2 1.87 11.62 -2.25
N ILE A 3 2.36 10.66 -1.48
CA ILE A 3 2.92 9.39 -1.93
C ILE A 3 2.18 8.29 -1.17
N TYR A 4 1.72 7.30 -1.91
CA TYR A 4 1.03 6.12 -1.39
C TYR A 4 1.98 4.94 -1.52
N VAL A 5 2.31 4.32 -0.40
CA VAL A 5 3.16 3.12 -0.33
C VAL A 5 2.26 1.95 0.01
N VAL A 6 2.14 1.00 -0.90
CA VAL A 6 1.35 -0.22 -0.72
C VAL A 6 2.26 -1.31 -0.19
N ILE A 7 1.84 -1.89 0.92
CA ILE A 7 2.55 -2.92 1.66
C ILE A 7 1.72 -4.20 1.59
N SER A 8 2.33 -5.26 1.07
CA SER A 8 1.80 -6.63 1.16
C SER A 8 2.16 -7.23 2.51
N LEU A 9 1.19 -7.84 3.15
CA LEU A 9 1.36 -8.67 4.35
C LEU A 9 1.04 -10.11 3.99
N TRP A 10 1.91 -11.02 4.37
CA TRP A 10 1.65 -12.46 4.33
C TRP A 10 2.40 -13.14 5.45
N GLU A 11 1.71 -14.07 6.12
CA GLU A 11 2.21 -14.71 7.33
C GLU A 11 2.77 -13.67 8.33
N ASP A 12 4.09 -13.64 8.54
CA ASP A 12 4.81 -12.70 9.42
C ASP A 12 5.71 -11.72 8.64
N GLN A 13 5.53 -11.61 7.32
CA GLN A 13 6.31 -10.75 6.43
C GLN A 13 5.54 -9.52 5.95
N MET A 14 6.30 -8.46 5.64
CA MET A 14 5.81 -7.18 5.12
C MET A 14 6.76 -6.69 4.05
N ASP A 15 6.27 -6.51 2.81
CA ASP A 15 7.04 -5.90 1.72
C ASP A 15 6.32 -4.74 1.07
N ASN A 16 7.08 -3.71 0.69
CA ASN A 16 6.60 -2.62 -0.13
C ASN A 16 6.48 -3.07 -1.58
N VAL A 17 5.27 -3.32 -2.04
CA VAL A 17 4.99 -3.91 -3.36
C VAL A 17 4.65 -2.88 -4.42
N PHE A 18 4.19 -1.68 -4.04
CA PHE A 18 3.85 -0.64 -4.98
C PHE A 18 4.00 0.77 -4.37
N VAL A 19 4.48 1.74 -5.16
CA VAL A 19 4.60 3.15 -4.74
C VAL A 19 4.09 4.04 -5.85
N SER A 20 3.17 4.95 -5.53
CA SER A 20 2.61 5.87 -6.52
C SER A 20 2.10 7.17 -5.89
N ASN A 21 1.91 8.19 -6.71
CA ASN A 21 1.16 9.39 -6.37
C ASN A 21 -0.29 9.36 -6.92
N ASP A 22 -0.68 8.25 -7.57
CA ASP A 22 -2.00 8.01 -8.13
C ASP A 22 -2.87 7.20 -7.15
N GLU A 23 -3.76 7.91 -6.45
CA GLU A 23 -4.65 7.33 -5.44
C GLU A 23 -5.67 6.36 -6.06
N GLU A 24 -6.24 6.68 -7.22
CA GLU A 24 -7.24 5.83 -7.89
C GLU A 24 -6.62 4.49 -8.28
N LYS A 25 -5.38 4.52 -8.79
CA LYS A 25 -4.65 3.30 -9.09
C LYS A 25 -4.38 2.48 -7.82
N VAL A 26 -3.95 3.13 -6.73
CA VAL A 26 -3.70 2.43 -5.46
C VAL A 26 -4.96 1.78 -4.91
N LEU A 27 -6.10 2.48 -4.96
CA LEU A 27 -7.39 1.95 -4.51
C LEU A 27 -7.93 0.81 -5.39
N SER A 28 -7.42 0.66 -6.61
CA SER A 28 -7.78 -0.45 -7.51
C SER A 28 -7.00 -1.74 -7.26
N LEU A 29 -5.93 -1.69 -6.44
CA LEU A 29 -5.10 -2.85 -6.15
C LEU A 29 -5.79 -3.81 -5.19
N THR A 30 -5.58 -5.09 -5.44
CA THR A 30 -6.11 -6.21 -4.66
C THR A 30 -5.00 -7.18 -4.31
N THR A 31 -5.23 -8.05 -3.32
CA THR A 31 -4.25 -9.08 -2.94
C THR A 31 -3.91 -10.03 -4.09
N SER A 32 -4.79 -10.18 -5.08
CA SER A 32 -4.54 -11.02 -6.25
C SER A 32 -3.54 -10.43 -7.25
N ASP A 33 -3.18 -9.15 -7.10
CA ASP A 33 -2.19 -8.47 -7.94
C ASP A 33 -0.74 -8.77 -7.51
N PHE A 34 -0.54 -9.44 -6.38
CA PHE A 34 0.77 -9.71 -5.79
C PHE A 34 0.92 -11.20 -5.40
N GLU A 35 2.13 -11.74 -5.51
CA GLU A 35 2.44 -13.09 -5.04
C GLU A 35 2.50 -13.12 -3.51
N GLU A 36 1.98 -14.19 -2.89
CA GLU A 36 1.98 -14.38 -1.44
C GLU A 36 1.49 -13.12 -0.70
N CYS A 37 0.21 -12.78 -0.88
CA CYS A 37 -0.38 -11.58 -0.28
C CYS A 37 -1.72 -11.92 0.39
N ASP A 38 -1.76 -11.84 1.72
CA ASP A 38 -2.98 -12.05 2.51
C ASP A 38 -3.74 -10.74 2.74
N ALA A 39 -3.01 -9.61 2.80
CA ALA A 39 -3.59 -8.29 2.98
C ALA A 39 -2.73 -7.19 2.37
N LEU A 40 -3.38 -6.11 1.94
CA LEU A 40 -2.71 -4.88 1.51
C LEU A 40 -2.99 -3.74 2.48
N PHE A 41 -1.94 -3.03 2.86
CA PHE A 41 -2.00 -1.77 3.58
C PHE A 41 -1.42 -0.66 2.72
N VAL A 42 -1.95 0.54 2.89
CA VAL A 42 -1.47 1.74 2.20
C VAL A 42 -1.02 2.72 3.27
N GLU A 43 0.22 3.16 3.18
CA GLU A 43 0.71 4.31 3.93
C GLU A 43 0.65 5.56 3.06
N VAL A 44 0.10 6.63 3.60
CA VAL A 44 0.06 7.94 2.94
C VAL A 44 1.14 8.81 3.55
N TRP A 45 2.01 9.30 2.68
CA TRP A 45 3.15 10.15 3.04
C TRP A 45 3.00 11.52 2.39
N GLU A 46 3.28 12.58 3.15
CA GLU A 46 3.32 13.95 2.67
C GLU A 46 4.45 14.72 3.36
N ASP A 47 5.19 15.51 2.60
CA ASP A 47 6.28 16.37 3.09
C ASP A 47 7.34 15.64 3.95
N GLY A 48 7.60 14.37 3.60
CA GLY A 48 8.60 13.53 4.27
C GLY A 48 8.12 12.86 5.56
N ALA A 49 6.84 12.99 5.91
CA ALA A 49 6.23 12.34 7.06
C ALA A 49 5.04 11.46 6.64
N LYS A 50 4.86 10.34 7.33
CA LYS A 50 3.64 9.54 7.24
C LYS A 50 2.50 10.33 7.89
N ILE A 51 1.41 10.50 7.16
CA ILE A 51 0.23 11.26 7.61
C ILE A 51 -0.99 10.38 7.85
N ASP A 52 -1.06 9.21 7.21
CA ASP A 52 -2.19 8.28 7.35
C ASP A 52 -1.78 6.84 6.97
N ASP A 53 -2.60 5.88 7.36
CA ASP A 53 -2.60 4.52 6.79
C ASP A 53 -3.97 3.86 6.85
N TYR A 54 -4.21 2.98 5.88
CA TYR A 54 -5.44 2.21 5.82
C TYR A 54 -5.23 0.87 5.13
N ARG A 55 -6.13 -0.07 5.40
CA ARG A 55 -6.17 -1.37 4.74
C ARG A 55 -7.03 -1.30 3.49
N LEU A 56 -6.57 -1.89 2.38
CA LEU A 56 -7.41 -2.10 1.19
C LEU A 56 -8.34 -3.30 1.41
N GLN A 57 -9.59 -3.18 0.94
CA GLN A 57 -10.60 -4.25 1.01
C GLN A 57 -10.48 -5.25 -0.14
#